data_AF-A0AAN5CBW2-F1
#
_entry.id   AF-A0AAN5CBW2-F1
#
_cell.length_a   1.000
_cell.length_b   1.000
_cell.length_c   1.000
_cell.angle_alpha   90.00
_cell.angle_beta   90.00
_cell.angle_gamma   90.00
#
_symmetry.space_group_name_H-M   'P 1'
#
loop_
_entity.id
_entity.type
_entity.pdbx_description
1 polymer ?
#
loop_
_entity_poly.entity_id
_entity_poly.type
_entity_poly.pdbx_seq_one_letter_code
_entity_poly.pdbx_strand_id
1 'polypeptide(L)'
;MKMASAIPFIDQLYISKGWTWCPATLQSNPTLITIIISISCEKGKPRLFKQRLIRVYPLAISHGGFAKRKNVREKTEEFEWEMEFEKIDEVLHVHIRHILGKRIQVAALFDFDDALTRGVVSTITRGKQFGQLYVHGMKQISKDTGHFLKTITTDEIGMFNLIAGEIEDDPVGFPTHFASLARSMVLQLVNKDGTGQNEQYVFGLLDANWEQIILDLFAQKIDKLSIDTCYEEYLSENEAKLLME
;
A
#
# COMPACT_ATOMS: atom_id res chain seq x y z
N MET A 1 31.07 19.45 -5.50
CA MET A 1 29.75 19.95 -5.06
C MET A 1 29.16 18.94 -4.09
N LYS A 2 29.13 19.22 -2.77
CA LYS A 2 28.58 18.29 -1.77
C LYS A 2 27.06 18.23 -1.96
N MET A 3 26.53 17.08 -2.39
CA MET A 3 25.08 16.86 -2.38
C MET A 3 24.58 17.08 -0.96
N ALA A 4 23.67 18.03 -0.78
CA ALA A 4 23.00 18.26 0.49
C ALA A 4 22.48 16.93 1.03
N SER A 5 22.82 16.61 2.28
CA SER A 5 22.49 15.35 2.94
C SER A 5 21.03 14.97 2.70
N ALA A 6 20.80 13.71 2.34
CA ALA A 6 19.48 13.14 2.13
C ALA A 6 18.56 13.49 3.33
N ILE A 7 17.36 14.01 3.08
CA ILE A 7 16.31 14.01 4.08
C ILE A 7 16.06 12.52 4.34
N PRO A 8 16.28 12.01 5.56
CA PRO A 8 16.26 10.58 5.81
C PRO A 8 14.83 10.02 5.81
N PHE A 9 13.80 10.88 5.79
CA PHE A 9 12.46 10.53 6.23
C PHE A 9 11.36 11.25 5.43
N ILE A 10 10.39 10.48 4.93
CA ILE A 10 9.09 10.95 4.45
C ILE A 10 8.02 10.47 5.42
N ASP A 11 7.08 11.35 5.75
CA ASP A 11 6.02 11.07 6.71
C ASP A 11 4.94 10.17 6.09
N GLN A 12 4.45 10.49 4.90
CA GLN A 12 3.47 9.62 4.21
C GLN A 12 3.69 9.61 2.70
N LEU A 13 3.53 8.42 2.11
CA LEU A 13 3.59 8.15 0.68
C LEU A 13 2.32 7.39 0.27
N TYR A 14 1.55 7.97 -0.62
CA TYR A 14 0.38 7.34 -1.23
C TYR A 14 0.71 7.07 -2.68
N ILE A 15 0.58 5.83 -3.12
CA ILE A 15 0.70 5.45 -4.52
C ILE A 15 -0.61 4.81 -4.95
N SER A 16 -1.30 5.44 -5.89
CA SER A 16 -2.52 4.91 -6.46
C SER A 16 -2.45 4.93 -7.98
N LYS A 17 -3.18 4.01 -8.61
CA LYS A 17 -3.48 4.14 -10.03
C LYS A 17 -4.45 5.31 -10.22
N GLY A 18 -4.09 6.25 -11.08
CA GLY A 18 -4.99 7.33 -11.47
C GLY A 18 -5.97 6.85 -12.52
N TRP A 19 -7.23 7.27 -12.40
CA TRP A 19 -8.21 7.11 -13.46
C TRP A 19 -8.11 8.32 -14.37
N THR A 20 -7.37 8.22 -15.47
CA THR A 20 -7.41 9.26 -16.51
C THR A 20 -8.73 9.18 -17.25
N TRP A 21 -9.51 10.25 -17.17
CA TRP A 21 -10.70 10.40 -18.01
C TRP A 21 -10.24 10.63 -19.45
N CYS A 22 -10.14 9.56 -20.23
CA CYS A 22 -9.85 9.63 -21.66
C CYS A 22 -11.20 9.87 -22.39
N PRO A 23 -11.38 11.00 -23.10
CA PRO A 23 -12.56 11.18 -23.94
C PRO A 23 -12.64 10.05 -24.97
N ALA A 24 -13.84 9.49 -25.18
CA ALA A 24 -14.08 8.32 -26.03
C ALA A 24 -13.57 8.42 -27.48
N THR A 25 -13.18 9.61 -27.94
CA THR A 25 -12.62 9.89 -29.27
C THR A 25 -11.12 9.65 -29.39
N LEU A 26 -10.39 9.51 -28.28
CA LEU A 26 -9.01 9.03 -28.26
C LEU A 26 -9.06 7.55 -27.94
N GLN A 27 -9.03 6.70 -28.97
CA GLN A 27 -8.78 5.28 -28.78
C GLN A 27 -7.44 5.14 -28.03
N SER A 28 -7.57 4.84 -26.76
CA SER A 28 -6.54 4.80 -25.74
C SER A 28 -5.35 3.99 -26.24
N ASN A 29 -4.17 4.61 -26.30
CA ASN A 29 -2.93 3.86 -26.36
C ASN A 29 -2.84 3.04 -25.06
N PRO A 30 -2.96 1.70 -25.09
CA PRO A 30 -3.06 0.86 -23.89
C PRO A 30 -1.77 0.84 -23.04
N THR A 31 -0.76 1.61 -23.43
CA THR A 31 0.53 1.72 -22.74
C THR A 31 0.61 2.90 -21.76
N LEU A 32 -0.35 3.82 -21.78
CA LEU A 32 -0.37 4.96 -20.86
C LEU A 32 -0.90 4.52 -19.48
N ILE A 33 -0.07 4.68 -18.44
CA ILE A 33 -0.45 4.36 -17.07
C ILE A 33 -0.25 5.59 -16.20
N THR A 34 -1.34 6.11 -15.68
CA THR A 34 -1.29 7.17 -14.68
C THR A 34 -1.04 6.57 -13.30
N ILE A 35 0.08 6.94 -12.67
CA ILE A 35 0.40 6.57 -11.29
C ILE A 35 0.50 7.84 -10.47
N ILE A 36 -0.47 8.04 -9.60
CA ILE A 36 -0.54 9.18 -8.70
C ILE A 36 0.34 8.88 -7.49
N ILE A 37 1.30 9.78 -7.21
CA ILE A 37 2.20 9.67 -6.06
C ILE A 37 2.02 10.87 -5.15
N SER A 38 1.16 10.76 -4.15
CA SER A 38 0.92 11.82 -3.16
C SER A 38 1.83 11.68 -1.94
N ILE A 39 2.40 12.79 -1.46
CA ILE A 39 3.49 12.78 -0.47
C ILE A 39 3.24 13.81 0.63
N SER A 40 2.77 13.36 1.79
CA SER A 40 2.58 14.25 2.94
C SER A 40 3.87 14.46 3.73
N CYS A 41 4.07 15.67 4.25
CA CYS A 41 5.18 15.97 5.14
C CYS A 41 4.79 16.94 6.27
N GLU A 42 5.53 16.88 7.38
CA GLU A 42 5.32 17.75 8.54
C GLU A 42 5.47 19.24 8.16
N LYS A 43 4.69 20.07 8.86
CA LYS A 43 4.70 21.52 8.70
C LYS A 43 6.13 22.10 8.78
N GLY A 44 6.53 22.86 7.76
CA GLY A 44 7.85 23.49 7.65
C GLY A 44 8.89 22.69 6.85
N LYS A 45 8.70 21.39 6.64
CA LYS A 45 9.52 20.54 5.74
C LYS A 45 9.20 20.63 4.23
N PRO A 46 8.02 21.11 3.75
CA PRO A 46 7.69 21.10 2.32
C PRO A 46 8.68 21.87 1.43
N ARG A 47 9.36 22.90 1.97
CA ARG A 47 10.33 23.70 1.20
C ARG A 47 11.50 22.86 0.70
N LEU A 48 12.02 21.95 1.53
CA LEU A 48 13.12 21.08 1.15
C LEU A 48 12.67 20.05 0.10
N PHE A 49 11.44 19.55 0.23
CA PHE A 49 10.86 18.64 -0.75
C PHE A 49 10.67 19.31 -2.11
N LYS A 50 10.04 20.49 -2.14
CA LYS A 50 9.87 21.30 -3.34
C LYS A 50 11.19 21.62 -4.03
N GLN A 51 12.24 21.96 -3.29
CA GLN A 51 13.57 22.21 -3.87
C GLN A 51 14.17 20.98 -4.56
N ARG A 52 13.88 19.76 -4.08
CA ARG A 52 14.31 18.51 -4.71
C ARG A 52 13.48 18.21 -5.95
N LEU A 53 12.18 18.40 -5.86
CA LEU A 53 11.26 18.26 -7.00
C LEU A 53 11.65 19.17 -8.16
N ILE A 54 11.97 20.44 -7.89
CA ILE A 54 12.36 21.42 -8.92
C ILE A 54 13.58 20.96 -9.74
N ARG A 55 14.46 20.13 -9.17
CA ARG A 55 15.61 19.56 -9.91
C ARG A 55 15.23 18.44 -10.87
N VAL A 56 14.10 17.78 -10.63
CA VAL A 56 13.54 16.70 -11.48
C VAL A 56 12.53 17.27 -12.50
N TYR A 57 11.96 18.42 -12.16
CA TYR A 57 10.91 19.15 -12.86
C TYR A 57 11.10 19.44 -14.36
N PRO A 58 12.33 19.53 -14.95
CA PRO A 58 12.43 19.77 -16.38
C PRO A 58 11.99 18.58 -17.24
N LEU A 59 11.89 17.36 -16.70
CA LEU A 59 11.78 16.13 -17.49
C LEU A 59 10.42 15.43 -17.44
N ALA A 60 9.59 15.68 -16.43
CA ALA A 60 8.31 15.00 -16.29
C ALA A 60 7.33 15.93 -15.58
N ILE A 61 6.45 16.58 -16.34
CA ILE A 61 5.11 17.03 -15.95
C ILE A 61 4.52 17.78 -17.15
N SER A 62 3.51 17.18 -17.78
CA SER A 62 2.53 17.91 -18.59
C SER A 62 1.34 18.40 -17.74
N HIS A 63 1.04 17.76 -16.58
CA HIS A 63 -0.22 18.03 -15.83
C HIS A 63 -0.17 18.01 -14.28
N GLY A 64 0.99 17.90 -13.62
CA GLY A 64 1.09 17.89 -12.15
C GLY A 64 0.80 19.25 -11.49
N GLY A 65 -0.25 19.31 -10.68
CA GLY A 65 -0.59 20.46 -9.82
C GLY A 65 -0.07 20.30 -8.39
N PHE A 66 0.14 21.42 -7.69
CA PHE A 66 0.32 21.40 -6.24
C PHE A 66 -1.02 21.68 -5.58
N ALA A 67 -1.70 20.64 -5.07
CA ALA A 67 -2.86 20.85 -4.22
C ALA A 67 -2.38 21.01 -2.77
N LYS A 68 -2.53 22.21 -2.21
CA LYS A 68 -2.33 22.43 -0.78
C LYS A 68 -3.61 22.06 -0.05
N ARG A 69 -3.68 20.83 0.48
CA ARG A 69 -4.76 20.47 1.42
C ARG A 69 -4.33 20.90 2.83
N LYS A 70 -5.13 21.76 3.46
CA LYS A 70 -4.98 22.03 4.90
C LYS A 70 -5.77 20.97 5.64
N ASN A 71 -5.08 20.01 6.25
CA ASN A 71 -5.70 19.18 7.26
C ASN A 71 -5.76 19.98 8.57
N VAL A 72 -6.93 20.59 8.82
CA VAL A 72 -7.16 21.51 9.94
C VAL A 72 -7.02 20.80 11.30
N ARG A 73 -7.26 19.48 11.35
CA ARG A 73 -7.24 18.71 12.60
C ARG A 73 -5.83 18.39 13.08
N GLU A 74 -4.90 18.09 12.17
CA GLU A 74 -3.58 17.54 12.53
C GLU A 74 -2.46 18.59 12.61
N LYS A 75 -2.74 19.86 12.29
CA LYS A 75 -1.74 20.94 12.14
C LYS A 75 -0.61 20.58 11.15
N THR A 76 -0.80 19.56 10.32
CA THR A 76 0.09 19.16 9.24
C THR A 76 -0.19 20.02 8.00
N GLU A 77 0.83 20.30 7.21
CA GLU A 77 0.63 20.81 5.85
C GLU A 77 0.74 19.61 4.92
N GLU A 78 -0.40 19.03 4.56
CA GLU A 78 -0.42 17.97 3.55
C GLU A 78 -0.04 18.59 2.20
N PHE A 79 0.91 17.93 1.56
CA PHE A 79 1.39 18.30 0.26
C PHE A 79 0.98 17.19 -0.69
N GLU A 80 0.00 17.46 -1.53
CA GLU A 80 -0.35 16.52 -2.58
C GLU A 80 0.45 16.91 -3.82
N TRP A 81 1.36 16.02 -4.19
CA TRP A 81 1.99 16.03 -5.49
C TRP A 81 1.33 14.94 -6.30
N GLU A 82 1.02 15.21 -7.55
CA GLU A 82 0.48 14.22 -8.47
C GLU A 82 1.34 14.25 -9.72
N MET A 83 1.68 13.07 -10.19
CA MET A 83 2.37 12.88 -11.45
C MET A 83 1.56 11.91 -12.28
N GLU A 84 1.58 12.14 -13.59
CA GLU A 84 1.10 11.17 -14.55
C GLU A 84 2.30 10.77 -15.41
N PHE A 85 2.43 9.49 -15.70
CA PHE A 85 3.55 8.99 -16.50
C PHE A 85 3.03 8.41 -17.80
N GLU A 86 3.42 9.01 -18.93
CA GLU A 86 3.13 8.38 -20.22
C GLU A 86 4.07 7.21 -20.50
N LYS A 87 5.33 7.34 -20.05
CA LYS A 87 6.36 6.32 -20.14
C LYS A 87 7.32 6.54 -19.00
N ILE A 88 7.57 5.50 -18.20
CA ILE A 88 8.52 5.62 -17.10
C ILE A 88 9.88 5.18 -17.59
N ASP A 89 10.76 6.15 -17.80
CA ASP A 89 12.16 5.88 -18.05
C ASP A 89 12.91 5.57 -16.74
N GLU A 90 14.03 4.87 -16.87
CA GLU A 90 14.85 4.46 -15.72
C GLU A 90 15.39 5.66 -14.93
N VAL A 91 15.61 6.80 -15.60
CA VAL A 91 16.14 8.03 -15.01
C VAL A 91 15.14 8.59 -14.01
N LEU A 92 13.86 8.65 -14.36
CA LEU A 92 12.78 9.16 -13.53
C LEU A 92 12.57 8.30 -12.28
N HIS A 93 12.59 6.96 -12.43
CA HIS A 93 12.55 6.03 -11.32
C HIS A 93 13.65 6.28 -10.29
N VAL A 94 14.90 6.45 -10.75
CA VAL A 94 16.04 6.71 -9.87
C VAL A 94 15.87 8.03 -9.13
N HIS A 95 15.35 9.07 -9.79
CA HIS A 95 15.12 10.37 -9.17
C HIS A 95 14.01 10.33 -8.12
N ILE A 96 12.86 9.72 -8.42
CA ILE A 96 11.77 9.55 -7.45
C ILE A 96 12.28 8.76 -6.25
N ARG A 97 12.95 7.64 -6.49
CA ARG A 97 13.55 6.83 -5.43
C ARG A 97 14.53 7.65 -4.59
N HIS A 98 15.32 8.54 -5.16
CA HIS A 98 16.22 9.41 -4.40
C HIS A 98 15.46 10.44 -3.55
N ILE A 99 14.42 11.04 -4.11
CA ILE A 99 13.57 12.01 -3.41
C ILE A 99 12.88 11.36 -2.21
N LEU A 100 12.43 10.10 -2.34
CA LEU A 100 11.68 9.41 -1.30
C LEU A 100 12.46 9.13 -0.01
N GLY A 101 13.79 9.26 -0.03
CA GLY A 101 14.62 8.90 1.13
C GLY A 101 14.64 7.39 1.38
N LYS A 102 15.29 6.93 2.46
CA LYS A 102 15.36 5.48 2.76
C LYS A 102 14.17 4.98 3.59
N ARG A 103 13.63 5.82 4.45
CA ARG A 103 12.54 5.48 5.37
C ARG A 103 11.28 6.26 5.00
N ILE A 104 10.19 5.52 4.91
CA ILE A 104 8.85 6.03 4.63
C ILE A 104 8.01 5.64 5.84
N GLN A 105 7.50 6.61 6.59
CA GLN A 105 6.76 6.32 7.82
C GLN A 105 5.41 5.67 7.55
N VAL A 106 4.70 6.12 6.52
CA VAL A 106 3.46 5.50 6.04
C VAL A 106 3.54 5.32 4.54
N ALA A 107 3.33 4.11 4.04
CA ALA A 107 3.10 3.84 2.63
C ALA A 107 1.70 3.27 2.44
N ALA A 108 0.92 3.85 1.54
CA ALA A 108 -0.39 3.35 1.16
C ALA A 108 -0.43 3.08 -0.34
N LEU A 109 -0.80 1.84 -0.70
CA LEU A 109 -0.84 1.36 -2.07
C LEU A 109 -2.29 1.06 -2.44
N PHE A 110 -2.74 1.54 -3.59
CA PHE A 110 -4.12 1.38 -4.08
C PHE A 110 -4.12 0.89 -5.53
N ASP A 111 -5.00 -0.07 -5.84
CA ASP A 111 -5.37 -0.48 -7.20
C ASP A 111 -4.19 -0.85 -8.13
N PHE A 112 -3.27 -1.70 -7.67
CA PHE A 112 -2.08 -2.13 -8.43
C PHE A 112 -2.15 -3.58 -8.95
N ASP A 113 -3.33 -3.98 -9.43
CA ASP A 113 -3.60 -5.35 -9.92
C ASP A 113 -2.99 -5.66 -11.29
N ASP A 114 -2.45 -4.66 -12.00
CA ASP A 114 -1.75 -4.87 -13.27
C ASP A 114 -0.22 -4.94 -13.10
N ALA A 115 0.42 -5.76 -13.94
CA ALA A 115 1.86 -6.04 -13.85
C ALA A 115 2.74 -4.80 -14.06
N LEU A 116 2.27 -3.84 -14.87
CA LEU A 116 3.02 -2.62 -15.18
C LEU A 116 3.05 -1.71 -13.95
N THR A 117 1.90 -1.44 -13.33
CA THR A 117 1.81 -0.67 -12.07
C THR A 117 2.66 -1.31 -10.98
N ARG A 118 2.61 -2.64 -10.81
CA ARG A 118 3.49 -3.36 -9.86
C ARG A 118 4.97 -3.15 -10.15
N GLY A 119 5.37 -3.22 -11.42
CA GLY A 119 6.76 -3.00 -11.83
C GLY A 119 7.29 -1.61 -11.46
N VAL A 120 6.45 -0.59 -11.61
CA VAL A 120 6.77 0.79 -11.24
C VAL A 120 6.87 0.93 -9.73
N VAL A 121 5.85 0.47 -8.99
CA VAL A 121 5.84 0.54 -7.52
C VAL A 121 7.08 -0.18 -6.97
N SER A 122 7.36 -1.39 -7.45
CA SER A 122 8.55 -2.17 -7.07
C SER A 122 9.85 -1.38 -7.27
N THR A 123 9.96 -0.65 -8.38
CA THR A 123 11.17 0.13 -8.68
C THR A 123 11.32 1.32 -7.73
N ILE A 124 10.21 2.02 -7.46
CA ILE A 124 10.18 3.19 -6.58
C ILE A 124 10.44 2.80 -5.10
N THR A 125 9.83 1.68 -4.66
CA THR A 125 9.92 1.18 -3.28
C THR A 125 11.14 0.31 -3.02
N ARG A 126 11.97 0.03 -4.03
CA ARG A 126 13.16 -0.83 -3.87
C ARG A 126 14.11 -0.32 -2.79
N GLY A 127 14.33 -1.15 -1.78
CA GLY A 127 15.23 -0.89 -0.65
C GLY A 127 14.74 0.23 0.27
N LYS A 128 13.42 0.43 0.35
CA LYS A 128 12.77 1.32 1.31
C LYS A 128 12.35 0.54 2.55
N GLN A 129 12.43 1.22 3.69
CA GLN A 129 11.90 0.77 4.96
C GLN A 129 10.56 1.45 5.22
N PHE A 130 9.56 0.69 5.65
CA PHE A 130 8.22 1.21 5.94
C PHE A 130 7.97 1.19 7.44
N GLY A 131 7.53 2.32 7.99
CA GLY A 131 6.97 2.35 9.34
C GLY A 131 5.60 1.67 9.36
N GLN A 132 4.77 1.94 8.35
CA GLN A 132 3.44 1.37 8.19
C GLN A 132 3.18 1.14 6.71
N LEU A 133 2.52 0.03 6.39
CA LEU A 133 2.16 -0.35 5.03
C LEU A 133 0.66 -0.65 4.95
N TYR A 134 -0.02 0.10 4.09
CA TYR A 134 -1.44 -0.02 3.81
C TYR A 134 -1.61 -0.51 2.37
N VAL A 135 -2.41 -1.56 2.17
CA VAL A 135 -2.75 -2.11 0.87
C VAL A 135 -4.28 -2.12 0.75
N HIS A 136 -4.82 -1.28 -0.12
CA HIS A 136 -6.25 -1.01 -0.19
C HIS A 136 -6.79 -1.22 -1.61
N GLY A 137 -8.11 -1.41 -1.71
CA GLY A 137 -8.85 -1.38 -2.99
C GLY A 137 -8.80 -2.69 -3.79
N MET A 138 -8.20 -3.75 -3.24
CA MET A 138 -8.03 -5.00 -3.97
C MET A 138 -9.26 -5.89 -3.85
N LYS A 139 -9.96 -6.14 -4.95
CA LYS A 139 -11.03 -7.17 -4.93
C LYS A 139 -10.45 -8.57 -4.71
N GLN A 140 -9.30 -8.85 -5.31
CA GLN A 140 -8.63 -10.14 -5.24
C GLN A 140 -7.12 -9.94 -5.30
N ILE A 141 -6.39 -10.60 -4.39
CA ILE A 141 -4.94 -10.70 -4.42
C ILE A 141 -4.59 -11.95 -5.20
N SER A 142 -4.21 -11.76 -6.47
CA SER A 142 -3.66 -12.83 -7.31
C SER A 142 -2.29 -13.29 -6.80
N LYS A 143 -1.82 -14.44 -7.28
CA LYS A 143 -0.47 -14.96 -7.01
C LYS A 143 0.63 -13.93 -7.25
N ASP A 144 0.58 -13.23 -8.38
CA ASP A 144 1.60 -12.26 -8.76
C ASP A 144 1.57 -11.01 -7.87
N THR A 145 0.37 -10.54 -7.52
CA THR A 145 0.20 -9.42 -6.59
C THR A 145 0.68 -9.82 -5.19
N GLY A 146 0.36 -11.05 -4.76
CA GLY A 146 0.82 -11.61 -3.50
C GLY A 146 2.35 -11.69 -3.42
N HIS A 147 2.99 -12.28 -4.45
CA HIS A 147 4.45 -12.34 -4.54
C HIS A 147 5.07 -10.94 -4.56
N PHE A 148 4.52 -10.02 -5.37
CA PHE A 148 4.98 -8.64 -5.39
C PHE A 148 4.96 -8.01 -3.99
N LEU A 149 3.84 -8.11 -3.27
CA LEU A 149 3.70 -7.57 -1.92
C LEU A 149 4.72 -8.18 -0.95
N LYS A 150 4.96 -9.49 -1.01
CA LYS A 150 6.00 -10.15 -0.19
C LYS A 150 7.43 -9.63 -0.50
N THR A 151 7.63 -8.99 -1.65
CA THR A 151 8.96 -8.46 -2.07
C THR A 151 9.14 -6.96 -1.90
N ILE A 152 8.06 -6.18 -1.71
CA ILE A 152 8.19 -4.71 -1.54
C ILE A 152 8.88 -4.35 -0.23
N THR A 153 8.81 -5.23 0.77
CA THR A 153 9.50 -5.05 2.03
C THR A 153 9.91 -6.39 2.61
N THR A 154 11.12 -6.43 3.17
CA THR A 154 11.68 -7.56 3.92
C THR A 154 12.09 -7.13 5.32
N ASP A 155 11.88 -5.86 5.65
CA ASP A 155 12.26 -5.25 6.91
C ASP A 155 11.06 -5.29 7.86
N GLU A 156 11.32 -5.13 9.16
CA GLU A 156 10.27 -4.99 10.16
C GLU A 156 9.42 -3.74 9.87
N ILE A 157 8.10 -3.91 9.90
CA ILE A 157 7.10 -2.87 9.76
C ILE A 157 6.35 -2.69 11.08
N GLY A 158 6.07 -1.46 11.47
CA GLY A 158 5.29 -1.19 12.68
C GLY A 158 3.85 -1.66 12.53
N MET A 159 3.25 -1.47 11.35
CA MET A 159 1.88 -1.89 11.08
C MET A 159 1.68 -2.31 9.63
N PHE A 160 0.95 -3.41 9.44
CA PHE A 160 0.41 -3.84 8.16
C PHE A 160 -1.12 -3.71 8.17
N ASN A 161 -1.69 -3.07 7.15
CA ASN A 161 -3.13 -2.97 6.97
C ASN A 161 -3.48 -3.44 5.56
N LEU A 162 -4.34 -4.45 5.48
CA LEU A 162 -4.84 -5.00 4.24
C LEU A 162 -6.35 -4.84 4.16
N ILE A 163 -6.83 -4.20 3.08
CA ILE A 163 -8.24 -4.18 2.71
C ILE A 163 -8.37 -4.90 1.38
N ALA A 164 -8.84 -6.15 1.41
CA ALA A 164 -8.96 -7.00 0.23
C ALA A 164 -10.19 -7.92 0.28
N GLY A 165 -10.68 -8.41 -0.86
CA GLY A 165 -11.73 -9.44 -0.90
C GLY A 165 -11.17 -10.84 -0.69
N GLU A 166 -10.53 -11.40 -1.72
CA GLU A 166 -10.02 -12.78 -1.72
C GLU A 166 -8.50 -12.84 -1.90
N ILE A 167 -7.84 -13.88 -1.36
CA ILE A 167 -6.44 -14.20 -1.63
C ILE A 167 -6.41 -15.55 -2.35
N GLU A 168 -6.03 -15.56 -3.63
CA GLU A 168 -6.25 -16.71 -4.51
C GLU A 168 -5.28 -17.87 -4.26
N ASP A 169 -3.99 -17.59 -4.11
CA ASP A 169 -2.94 -18.64 -4.12
C ASP A 169 -2.59 -19.15 -2.72
N ASP A 170 -2.61 -18.27 -1.71
CA ASP A 170 -2.05 -18.56 -0.39
C ASP A 170 -2.73 -17.74 0.73
N PRO A 171 -4.02 -17.99 1.00
CA PRO A 171 -4.82 -17.22 1.96
C PRO A 171 -4.34 -17.30 3.42
N VAL A 172 -3.50 -18.30 3.77
CA VAL A 172 -2.89 -18.42 5.11
C VAL A 172 -1.44 -17.94 5.11
N GLY A 173 -0.63 -18.39 4.17
CA GLY A 173 0.80 -18.05 4.12
C GLY A 173 1.04 -16.60 3.73
N PHE A 174 0.11 -15.95 3.02
CA PHE A 174 0.20 -14.51 2.76
C PHE A 174 0.09 -13.67 4.05
N PRO A 175 -0.99 -13.76 4.85
CA PRO A 175 -1.03 -13.08 6.15
C PRO A 175 0.12 -13.50 7.09
N THR A 176 0.46 -14.79 7.11
CA THR A 176 1.56 -15.31 7.96
C THR A 176 2.90 -14.65 7.63
N HIS A 177 3.21 -14.45 6.34
CA HIS A 177 4.41 -13.74 5.92
C HIS A 177 4.44 -12.31 6.51
N PHE A 178 3.35 -11.56 6.39
CA PHE A 178 3.31 -10.19 6.93
C PHE A 178 3.29 -10.16 8.45
N ALA A 179 2.74 -11.18 9.11
CA ALA A 179 2.78 -11.30 10.57
C ALA A 179 4.21 -11.47 11.08
N SER A 180 5.08 -12.11 10.30
CA SER A 180 6.51 -12.22 10.62
C SER A 180 7.29 -10.90 10.50
N LEU A 181 6.74 -9.94 9.78
CA LEU A 181 7.36 -8.63 9.55
C LEU A 181 6.73 -7.52 10.39
N ALA A 182 5.47 -7.67 10.81
CA ALA A 182 4.70 -6.61 11.44
C ALA A 182 4.59 -6.76 12.96
N ARG A 183 4.51 -5.63 13.70
CA ARG A 183 4.07 -5.65 15.11
C ARG A 183 2.56 -5.57 15.27
N SER A 184 1.87 -4.98 14.31
CA SER A 184 0.42 -4.85 14.34
C SER A 184 -0.13 -5.15 12.96
N MET A 185 -1.23 -5.89 12.92
CA MET A 185 -1.86 -6.29 11.67
C MET A 185 -3.36 -5.98 11.71
N VAL A 186 -3.84 -5.39 10.62
CA VAL A 186 -5.28 -5.18 10.36
C VAL A 186 -5.61 -5.84 9.04
N LEU A 187 -6.61 -6.72 9.07
CA LEU A 187 -7.12 -7.46 7.93
C LEU A 187 -8.60 -7.10 7.78
N GLN A 188 -8.96 -6.41 6.72
CA GLN A 188 -10.34 -6.02 6.42
C GLN A 188 -10.80 -6.71 5.14
N LEU A 189 -11.91 -7.42 5.23
CA LEU A 189 -12.48 -8.14 4.10
C LEU A 189 -13.54 -7.29 3.40
N VAL A 190 -13.38 -7.14 2.10
CA VAL A 190 -14.42 -6.58 1.24
C VAL A 190 -15.35 -7.71 0.82
N ASN A 191 -16.66 -7.46 0.92
CA ASN A 191 -17.68 -8.46 0.59
C ASN A 191 -17.49 -8.99 -0.84
N LYS A 192 -17.47 -10.32 -0.98
CA LYS A 192 -17.42 -11.01 -2.27
C LYS A 192 -18.84 -11.13 -2.84
N ASP A 193 -19.00 -10.66 -4.07
CA ASP A 193 -20.27 -10.81 -4.80
C ASP A 193 -20.63 -12.31 -4.90
N GLY A 194 -21.82 -12.67 -4.38
CA GLY A 194 -22.36 -14.02 -4.47
C GLY A 194 -22.05 -14.97 -3.31
N THR A 195 -21.31 -14.53 -2.29
CA THR A 195 -21.08 -15.30 -1.05
C THR A 195 -22.09 -14.87 0.02
N GLY A 196 -22.71 -15.84 0.71
CA GLY A 196 -23.62 -15.53 1.82
C GLY A 196 -22.89 -14.97 3.04
N GLN A 197 -23.50 -14.03 3.78
CA GLN A 197 -22.93 -13.49 5.03
C GLN A 197 -22.79 -14.56 6.14
N ASN A 198 -23.54 -15.65 6.04
CA ASN A 198 -23.55 -16.74 7.02
C ASN A 198 -22.52 -17.83 6.73
N GLU A 199 -21.64 -17.65 5.74
CA GLU A 199 -20.60 -18.62 5.44
C GLU A 199 -19.38 -18.40 6.36
N GLN A 200 -18.71 -19.49 6.76
CA GLN A 200 -17.41 -19.43 7.47
C GLN A 200 -16.29 -19.08 6.48
N TYR A 201 -16.40 -17.90 5.87
CA TYR A 201 -15.56 -17.47 4.77
C TYR A 201 -14.63 -16.33 5.19
N VAL A 202 -13.32 -16.54 5.04
CA VAL A 202 -12.33 -15.46 5.18
C VAL A 202 -11.23 -15.66 4.14
N PHE A 203 -10.92 -14.61 3.38
CA PHE A 203 -9.87 -14.54 2.36
C PHE A 203 -9.86 -15.64 1.29
N GLY A 204 -10.99 -16.30 0.99
CA GLY A 204 -11.02 -17.40 0.03
C GLY A 204 -11.15 -18.80 0.64
N LEU A 205 -11.10 -18.90 1.96
CA LEU A 205 -11.21 -20.17 2.67
C LEU A 205 -12.59 -20.34 3.29
N LEU A 206 -13.23 -21.47 2.99
CA LEU A 206 -14.44 -21.96 3.65
C LEU A 206 -14.08 -22.97 4.74
N ASP A 207 -14.75 -22.89 5.89
CA ASP A 207 -14.66 -23.85 6.99
C ASP A 207 -13.23 -24.12 7.48
N ALA A 208 -12.36 -23.10 7.39
CA ALA A 208 -10.98 -23.20 7.87
C ALA A 208 -10.90 -23.01 9.40
N ASN A 209 -9.92 -23.66 10.02
CA ASN A 209 -9.64 -23.50 11.45
C ASN A 209 -8.97 -22.13 11.71
N TRP A 210 -9.77 -21.08 11.77
CA TRP A 210 -9.31 -19.71 11.98
C TRP A 210 -8.74 -19.48 13.37
N GLU A 211 -9.19 -20.23 14.37
CA GLU A 211 -8.59 -20.24 15.70
C GLU A 211 -7.09 -20.56 15.62
N GLN A 212 -6.75 -21.72 15.03
CA GLN A 212 -5.35 -22.13 14.90
C GLN A 212 -4.56 -21.17 14.01
N ILE A 213 -5.14 -20.70 12.91
CA ILE A 213 -4.49 -19.73 12.02
C ILE A 213 -4.17 -18.44 12.80
N ILE A 214 -5.10 -17.91 13.59
CA ILE A 214 -4.89 -16.70 14.40
C ILE A 214 -3.77 -16.92 15.42
N LEU A 215 -3.77 -18.06 16.12
CA LEU A 215 -2.70 -18.42 17.05
C LEU A 215 -1.33 -18.49 16.35
N ASP A 216 -1.28 -19.07 15.15
CA ASP A 216 -0.08 -19.14 14.33
C ASP A 216 0.40 -17.75 13.91
N LEU A 217 -0.51 -16.82 13.61
CA LEU A 217 -0.17 -15.42 13.33
C LEU A 217 0.48 -14.75 14.54
N PHE A 218 -0.10 -14.90 15.74
CA PHE A 218 0.49 -14.39 16.99
C PHE A 218 1.87 -14.99 17.28
N ALA A 219 2.09 -16.26 16.94
CA ALA A 219 3.40 -16.90 17.06
C ALA A 219 4.49 -16.25 16.17
N GLN A 220 4.13 -15.48 15.13
CA GLN A 220 5.07 -14.80 14.24
C GLN A 220 5.60 -13.45 14.75
N LYS A 221 5.24 -13.01 15.98
CA LYS A 221 5.64 -11.75 16.67
C LYS A 221 4.70 -10.55 16.49
N ILE A 222 3.48 -10.73 16.00
CA ILE A 222 2.49 -9.64 16.08
C ILE A 222 2.06 -9.43 17.54
N ASP A 223 1.98 -8.18 17.97
CA ASP A 223 1.45 -7.78 19.28
C ASP A 223 -0.07 -7.59 19.22
N LYS A 224 -0.59 -7.28 18.03
CA LYS A 224 -2.00 -6.91 17.80
C LYS A 224 -2.48 -7.43 16.46
N LEU A 225 -3.68 -8.02 16.48
CA LEU A 225 -4.41 -8.44 15.29
C LEU A 225 -5.82 -7.86 15.33
N SER A 226 -6.28 -7.32 14.21
CA SER A 226 -7.66 -6.93 13.99
C SER A 226 -8.12 -7.58 12.69
N ILE A 227 -9.21 -8.35 12.75
CA ILE A 227 -9.88 -8.90 11.58
C ILE A 227 -11.27 -8.25 11.52
N ASP A 228 -11.53 -7.51 10.46
CA ASP A 228 -12.82 -6.86 10.18
C ASP A 228 -13.45 -7.57 8.98
N THR A 229 -14.56 -8.25 9.21
CA THR A 229 -15.21 -9.09 8.21
C THR A 229 -16.73 -8.99 8.33
N CYS A 230 -17.42 -9.09 7.20
CA CYS A 230 -18.89 -9.17 7.15
C CYS A 230 -19.41 -10.61 7.24
N TYR A 231 -18.53 -11.60 7.41
CA TYR A 231 -18.88 -13.02 7.55
C TYR A 231 -18.92 -13.37 9.03
N GLU A 232 -20.11 -13.58 9.58
CA GLU A 232 -20.32 -13.62 11.03
C GLU A 232 -19.88 -14.94 11.68
N GLU A 233 -19.73 -16.02 10.91
CA GLU A 233 -19.55 -17.38 11.44
C GLU A 233 -18.11 -17.92 11.30
N TYR A 234 -17.13 -17.08 10.95
CA TYR A 234 -15.74 -17.55 10.75
C TYR A 234 -15.04 -18.03 12.04
N LEU A 235 -15.60 -17.69 13.21
CA LEU A 235 -15.22 -18.22 14.52
C LEU A 235 -16.50 -18.57 15.28
N SER A 236 -16.55 -19.78 15.84
CA SER A 236 -17.55 -20.15 16.83
C SER A 236 -17.30 -19.41 18.15
N GLU A 237 -18.33 -19.35 19.00
CA GLU A 237 -18.21 -18.73 20.33
C GLU A 237 -17.14 -19.39 21.20
N ASN A 238 -16.94 -20.71 21.06
CA ASN A 238 -15.93 -21.44 21.82
C ASN A 238 -14.51 -21.08 21.36
N GLU A 239 -14.30 -21.00 20.04
CA GLU A 239 -13.01 -20.59 19.46
C GLU A 239 -12.68 -19.14 19.82
N ALA A 240 -13.66 -18.25 19.76
CA ALA A 240 -13.50 -16.86 20.18
C ALA A 240 -13.12 -16.75 21.66
N LYS A 241 -13.71 -17.59 22.54
CA LYS A 241 -13.33 -17.64 23.97
C LYS A 241 -11.89 -18.10 24.17
N LEU A 242 -11.46 -19.15 23.46
CA LEU A 242 -10.07 -19.62 23.57
C LEU A 242 -9.07 -18.53 23.18
N LEU A 243 -9.36 -17.75 22.14
CA LEU A 243 -8.50 -16.65 21.70
C LEU A 243 -8.43 -15.45 22.68
N MET A 244 -9.35 -15.37 23.65
CA MET A 244 -9.41 -14.29 24.63
C MET A 244 -8.70 -14.62 25.97
N GLU A 245 -8.36 -15.89 26.20
CA GLU A 245 -7.67 -16.37 27.42
C GLU A 245 -6.15 -16.19 27.34
#